data_AF-A0A0L9VAS6-F1
#
_entry.id   AF-A0A0L9VAS6-F1
#
_cell.length_a   1.000
_cell.length_b   1.000
_cell.length_c   1.000
_cell.angle_alpha   90.00
_cell.angle_beta   90.00
_cell.angle_gamma   90.00
#
_symmetry.space_group_name_H-M   'P 1'
#
loop_
_entity.id
_entity.type
_entity.pdbx_description
1 polymer ?
#
loop_
_entity_poly.entity_id
_entity_poly.type
_entity_poly.pdbx_seq_one_letter_code
_entity_poly.pdbx_strand_id
1 'polypeptide(L)'
;MWGKGEVCKIICTQLQSVSAISVSKRISSERGEVIGNDVGYKVQFESEGGRHSSIVLCTPGVLLKALASTSSHFSKRQHVQGGISNITHIIMDEIHERESYSDLMLAILSCSYYVEILAGKSIKVYAVHGC
;
A
#
# COMPACT_ATOMS: atom_id res chain seq x y z
N MET A 1 -10.53 15.40 9.83
CA MET A 1 -9.61 15.84 8.76
C MET A 1 -8.21 15.93 9.35
N TRP A 2 -7.27 15.10 8.93
CA TRP A 2 -5.88 15.26 9.34
C TRP A 2 -5.30 16.52 8.67
N GLY A 3 -4.69 17.37 9.49
CA GLY A 3 -4.41 18.77 9.16
C GLY A 3 -3.46 18.91 7.97
N LYS A 4 -3.98 19.53 6.89
CA LYS A 4 -3.34 20.29 5.79
C LYS A 4 -4.04 20.14 4.43
N GLY A 5 -5.10 19.33 4.32
CA GLY A 5 -5.89 19.22 3.07
C GLY A 5 -5.15 18.51 1.94
N GLU A 6 -3.97 17.95 2.21
CA GLU A 6 -3.25 17.10 1.27
C GLU A 6 -3.83 15.68 1.29
N VAL A 7 -3.91 15.08 0.10
CA VAL A 7 -4.41 13.71 -0.05
C VAL A 7 -3.39 12.76 0.59
N CYS A 8 -3.72 12.18 1.73
CA CYS A 8 -2.89 11.17 2.38
C CYS A 8 -3.46 9.78 2.08
N LYS A 9 -2.64 8.96 1.42
CA LYS A 9 -2.92 7.55 1.19
C LYS A 9 -1.75 6.68 1.62
N ILE A 10 -2.01 5.83 2.61
CA ILE A 10 -1.06 4.94 3.26
C ILE A 10 -1.35 3.52 2.79
N ILE A 11 -0.34 2.87 2.25
CA ILE A 11 -0.38 1.44 1.95
C ILE A 11 0.48 0.73 2.98
N CYS A 12 -0.08 -0.26 3.67
CA CYS A 12 0.66 -1.10 4.60
C CYS A 12 0.70 -2.55 4.10
N THR A 13 1.87 -3.18 4.11
CA THR A 13 1.98 -4.61 3.81
C THR A 13 1.76 -5.46 5.05
N GLN A 14 1.26 -6.67 4.88
CA GLN A 14 1.14 -7.71 5.90
C GLN A 14 1.54 -9.05 5.27
N LEU A 15 2.30 -9.89 5.97
CA LEU A 15 2.82 -11.13 5.41
C LEU A 15 1.71 -12.09 4.93
N GLN A 16 0.58 -12.09 5.64
CA GLN A 16 -0.53 -13.02 5.38
C GLN A 16 -1.85 -12.28 5.12
N SER A 17 -2.69 -12.84 4.25
CA SER A 17 -4.00 -12.28 3.93
C SER A 17 -4.90 -12.16 5.16
N VAL A 18 -4.87 -13.15 6.06
CA VAL A 18 -5.65 -13.13 7.30
C VAL A 18 -5.25 -11.98 8.23
N SER A 19 -3.96 -11.64 8.28
CA SER A 19 -3.44 -10.49 9.02
C SER A 19 -3.87 -9.17 8.35
N ALA A 20 -3.74 -9.05 7.03
CA ALA A 20 -4.23 -7.88 6.30
C ALA A 20 -5.71 -7.59 6.58
N ILE A 21 -6.55 -8.62 6.56
CA ILE A 21 -7.98 -8.51 6.82
C ILE A 21 -8.25 -8.17 8.29
N SER A 22 -7.65 -8.91 9.23
CA SER A 22 -7.90 -8.74 10.67
C SER A 22 -7.43 -7.39 11.17
N VAL A 23 -6.25 -6.93 10.74
CA VAL A 23 -5.68 -5.63 11.11
C VAL A 23 -6.51 -4.50 10.49
N SER A 24 -6.98 -4.64 9.25
CA SER A 24 -7.90 -3.65 8.65
C SER A 24 -9.19 -3.50 9.43
N LYS A 25 -9.81 -4.62 9.81
CA LYS A 25 -11.02 -4.62 10.63
C LYS A 25 -10.78 -4.01 12.00
N ARG A 26 -9.63 -4.31 12.61
CA ARG A 26 -9.21 -3.72 13.88
C ARG A 26 -9.02 -2.21 13.77
N ILE A 27 -8.25 -1.72 12.79
CA ILE A 27 -8.01 -0.27 12.59
C ILE A 27 -9.35 0.44 12.34
N SER A 28 -10.23 -0.13 11.53
CA SER A 28 -11.56 0.44 11.28
C SER A 28 -12.38 0.54 12.57
N SER A 29 -12.38 -0.52 13.39
CA SER A 29 -13.05 -0.55 14.69
C SER A 29 -12.49 0.50 15.65
N GLU A 30 -11.16 0.62 15.75
CA GLU A 30 -10.48 1.62 16.59
C GLU A 30 -10.76 3.06 16.14
N ARG A 31 -11.06 3.27 14.86
CA ARG A 31 -11.51 4.57 14.33
C ARG A 31 -13.00 4.84 14.48
N GLY A 32 -13.79 3.84 14.87
CA GLY A 32 -15.25 3.93 14.86
C GLY A 32 -15.83 4.06 13.44
N GLU A 33 -15.12 3.52 12.44
CA GLU A 33 -15.50 3.58 11.03
C GLU A 33 -15.88 2.20 10.49
N VAL A 34 -16.64 2.18 9.40
CA VAL A 34 -16.96 0.94 8.68
C VAL A 34 -15.85 0.64 7.68
N ILE A 35 -15.42 -0.62 7.67
CA ILE A 35 -14.41 -1.10 6.73
C ILE A 35 -14.89 -0.88 5.29
N GLY A 36 -13.96 -0.54 4.39
CA GLY A 36 -14.23 -0.21 3.01
C GLY A 36 -14.39 1.29 2.73
N ASN A 37 -14.69 2.11 3.75
CA ASN A 37 -14.75 3.57 3.62
C ASN A 37 -13.34 4.17 3.69
N ASP A 38 -12.87 4.52 4.89
CA ASP A 38 -11.56 5.16 5.09
C ASP A 38 -10.42 4.14 5.31
N VAL A 39 -10.74 2.94 5.76
CA VAL A 39 -9.80 1.82 5.96
C VAL A 39 -10.24 0.65 5.08
N GLY A 40 -9.31 0.03 4.35
CA GLY A 40 -9.61 -1.12 3.51
C GLY A 40 -8.46 -2.13 3.41
N TYR A 41 -8.70 -3.23 2.70
CA TYR A 41 -7.66 -4.20 2.36
C TYR A 41 -7.74 -4.70 0.92
N LYS A 42 -6.61 -5.19 0.43
CA LYS A 42 -6.46 -5.87 -0.85
C LYS A 42 -5.57 -7.09 -0.70
N VAL A 43 -6.18 -8.26 -0.79
CA VAL A 43 -5.50 -9.55 -0.85
C VAL A 43 -5.84 -10.24 -2.17
N GLN A 44 -5.19 -11.37 -2.49
CA GLN A 44 -5.24 -11.94 -3.85
C GLN A 44 -6.66 -12.25 -4.34
N PHE A 45 -7.54 -12.74 -3.46
CA PHE A 45 -8.88 -13.21 -3.82
C PHE A 45 -10.01 -12.43 -3.13
N GLU A 46 -9.68 -11.42 -2.34
CA GLU A 46 -10.64 -10.65 -1.54
C GLU A 46 -10.16 -9.21 -1.40
N SER A 47 -11.09 -8.26 -1.49
CA SER A 47 -10.76 -6.86 -1.27
C SER A 47 -11.98 -6.07 -0.82
N GLU A 48 -11.75 -5.11 0.06
CA GLU A 48 -12.79 -4.22 0.58
C GLU A 48 -12.22 -2.80 0.66
N GLY A 49 -12.88 -1.86 -0.03
CA GLY A 49 -12.43 -0.47 -0.13
C GLY A 49 -11.27 -0.19 -1.09
N GLY A 50 -10.52 0.86 -0.77
CA GLY A 50 -9.25 1.22 -1.41
C GLY A 50 -9.26 2.46 -2.30
N ARG A 51 -10.34 2.76 -3.03
CA ARG A 51 -10.39 4.00 -3.85
C ARG A 51 -10.51 5.24 -2.97
N HIS A 52 -11.38 5.18 -1.97
CA HIS A 52 -11.66 6.28 -1.03
C HIS A 52 -10.96 6.12 0.32
N SER A 53 -10.28 4.98 0.53
CA SER A 53 -9.64 4.67 1.80
C SER A 53 -8.31 5.41 1.93
N SER A 54 -8.13 6.13 3.03
CA SER A 54 -6.85 6.74 3.42
C SER A 54 -5.83 5.67 3.83
N ILE A 55 -6.27 4.51 4.32
CA ILE A 55 -5.42 3.37 4.66
C ILE A 55 -5.85 2.13 3.90
N VAL A 56 -4.89 1.45 3.25
CA VAL A 56 -5.11 0.14 2.63
C VAL A 56 -4.04 -0.85 3.09
N LEU A 57 -4.48 -1.96 3.68
CA LEU A 57 -3.60 -3.09 3.98
C LEU A 57 -3.58 -4.09 2.84
N CYS A 58 -2.42 -4.66 2.54
CA CYS A 58 -2.30 -5.62 1.45
C CYS A 58 -1.20 -6.64 1.72
N THR A 59 -1.17 -7.72 0.96
CA THR A 59 -0.03 -8.64 0.99
C THR A 59 1.11 -8.13 0.09
N PRO A 60 2.37 -8.48 0.40
CA PRO A 60 3.53 -8.19 -0.45
C PRO A 60 3.28 -8.48 -1.93
N GLY A 61 2.73 -9.65 -2.25
CA GLY A 61 2.46 -10.04 -3.64
C GLY A 61 1.44 -9.14 -4.36
N VAL A 62 0.42 -8.65 -3.66
CA VAL A 62 -0.57 -7.72 -4.23
C VAL A 62 0.06 -6.35 -4.51
N LEU A 63 0.85 -5.83 -3.56
CA LEU A 63 1.56 -4.57 -3.76
C LEU A 63 2.60 -4.69 -4.87
N LEU A 64 3.37 -5.78 -4.90
CA LEU A 64 4.35 -6.08 -5.93
C LEU A 64 3.70 -6.10 -7.33
N LYS A 65 2.56 -6.79 -7.47
CA LYS A 65 1.82 -6.85 -8.73
C LYS A 65 1.31 -5.48 -9.16
N ALA A 66 0.84 -4.68 -8.21
CA ALA A 66 0.42 -3.31 -8.47
C ALA A 66 1.59 -2.43 -8.96
N LEU A 67 2.75 -2.51 -8.31
CA LEU A 67 3.96 -1.76 -8.68
C LEU A 67 4.57 -2.24 -10.02
N ALA A 68 4.61 -3.55 -10.26
CA ALA A 68 5.11 -4.13 -11.51
C ALA A 68 4.23 -3.76 -12.70
N SER A 69 2.90 -3.74 -12.51
CA SER A 69 1.94 -3.34 -13.54
C SER A 69 2.02 -1.84 -13.89
N THR A 70 2.59 -1.02 -13.02
CA THR A 70 2.80 0.42 -13.29
C THR A 70 4.10 0.73 -14.05
N SER A 71 5.08 -0.17 -14.06
CA SER A 71 6.36 0.02 -14.76
C SER A 71 6.22 0.12 -16.30
N SER A 72 5.15 -0.43 -16.86
CA SER A 72 4.91 -0.39 -18.32
C SER A 72 4.14 0.83 -18.82
N HIS A 73 3.52 1.65 -17.97
CA HIS A 73 2.80 2.89 -18.39
C HIS A 73 2.34 3.76 -17.19
N PHE A 74 3.25 4.25 -16.34
CA PHE A 74 2.89 5.19 -15.25
C PHE A 74 2.60 6.63 -15.72
N SER A 75 2.84 6.93 -17.01
CA SER A 75 2.28 8.13 -17.63
C SER A 75 0.79 7.92 -17.90
N LYS A 76 -0.04 8.51 -17.04
CA LYS A 76 -1.34 9.09 -17.42
C LYS A 76 -2.38 8.06 -17.95
N ARG A 77 -3.41 7.80 -17.14
CA ARG A 77 -4.78 7.38 -17.53
C ARG A 77 -5.22 5.91 -17.52
N GLN A 78 -4.51 4.93 -16.96
CA GLN A 78 -5.08 3.56 -16.98
C GLN A 78 -5.75 3.11 -15.68
N HIS A 79 -7.08 3.24 -15.73
CA HIS A 79 -8.12 2.47 -15.07
C HIS A 79 -7.81 0.96 -15.07
N VAL A 80 -6.90 0.51 -14.20
CA VAL A 80 -6.94 -0.85 -13.68
C VAL A 80 -7.90 -0.80 -12.49
N GLN A 81 -8.95 -1.61 -12.55
CA GLN A 81 -10.14 -1.59 -11.71
C GLN A 81 -9.93 -1.82 -10.19
N GLY A 82 -8.72 -1.61 -9.66
CA GLY A 82 -8.30 -1.99 -8.32
C GLY A 82 -7.54 -0.92 -7.52
N GLY A 83 -7.67 0.38 -7.80
CA GLY A 83 -7.65 1.45 -6.78
C GLY A 83 -6.41 1.65 -5.88
N ILE A 84 -5.18 1.64 -6.41
CA ILE A 84 -3.98 2.07 -5.67
C ILE A 84 -3.31 3.29 -6.33
N SER A 85 -4.09 4.31 -6.72
CA SER A 85 -3.55 5.59 -7.18
C SER A 85 -3.31 6.56 -6.02
N ASN A 86 -2.35 7.49 -6.19
CA ASN A 86 -2.01 8.58 -5.25
C ASN A 86 -1.42 8.12 -3.91
N ILE A 87 -0.53 7.12 -3.94
CA ILE A 87 0.19 6.67 -2.74
C ILE A 87 1.11 7.78 -2.26
N THR A 88 1.07 8.06 -0.97
CA THR A 88 1.96 9.03 -0.32
C THR A 88 2.92 8.36 0.65
N HIS A 89 2.46 7.28 1.29
CA HIS A 89 3.22 6.56 2.29
C HIS A 89 3.09 5.06 2.05
N ILE A 90 4.21 4.34 2.09
CA ILE A 90 4.26 2.88 2.09
C ILE A 90 4.87 2.44 3.42
N ILE A 91 4.17 1.57 4.14
CA ILE A 91 4.61 0.95 5.37
C ILE A 91 4.81 -0.53 5.05
N MET A 92 6.02 -1.01 5.30
CA MET A 92 6.36 -2.42 5.17
C MET A 92 6.38 -3.03 6.57
N ASP A 93 5.30 -3.74 6.92
CA ASP A 93 5.23 -4.47 8.18
C ASP A 93 5.91 -5.83 8.06
N GLU A 94 6.41 -6.33 9.19
CA GLU A 94 7.08 -7.63 9.33
C GLU A 94 8.26 -7.85 8.38
N ILE A 95 9.08 -6.81 8.15
CA ILE A 95 10.35 -7.02 7.44
C ILE A 95 11.23 -7.92 8.29
N HIS A 96 11.35 -9.17 7.89
CA HIS A 96 12.34 -10.10 8.41
C HIS A 96 13.57 -10.10 7.49
N GLU A 97 14.76 -10.11 8.08
CA GLU A 97 16.05 -10.18 7.36
C GLU A 97 16.22 -11.43 6.48
N ARG A 98 15.28 -12.38 6.54
CA ARG A 98 15.32 -13.67 5.81
C ARG A 98 14.24 -13.82 4.75
N GLU A 99 13.34 -12.85 4.58
CA GLU A 99 12.25 -12.97 3.61
C GLU A 99 12.64 -12.42 2.24
N SER A 100 12.74 -13.29 1.24
CA SER A 100 13.05 -12.91 -0.16
C SER A 100 12.07 -11.91 -0.79
N TYR A 101 10.88 -11.72 -0.19
CA TYR A 101 9.90 -10.73 -0.64
C TYR A 101 10.29 -9.29 -0.25
N SER A 102 10.97 -9.07 0.88
CA SER A 102 11.37 -7.72 1.30
C SER A 102 12.44 -7.15 0.37
N ASP A 103 13.44 -7.95 -0.01
CA ASP A 103 14.49 -7.57 -0.96
C ASP A 103 13.95 -7.29 -2.37
N LEU A 104 13.02 -8.13 -2.85
CA LEU A 104 12.38 -7.94 -4.16
C LEU A 104 11.50 -6.69 -4.16
N MET A 105 10.76 -6.45 -3.07
CA MET A 105 9.97 -5.23 -2.89
C MET A 105 10.86 -4.00 -2.80
N LEU A 106 11.98 -4.06 -2.06
CA LEU A 106 12.94 -2.96 -1.97
C LEU A 106 13.61 -2.68 -3.32
N ALA A 107 13.97 -3.72 -4.07
CA ALA A 107 14.58 -3.57 -5.39
C ALA A 107 13.60 -2.93 -6.40
N ILE A 108 12.34 -3.37 -6.39
CA ILE A 108 11.30 -2.80 -7.25
C ILE A 108 10.89 -1.41 -6.78
N LEU A 109 10.82 -1.18 -5.47
CA LEU A 109 10.61 0.16 -4.94
C LEU A 109 11.75 1.07 -5.35
N SER A 110 13.01 0.65 -5.21
CA SER A 110 14.19 1.45 -5.57
C SER A 110 14.20 1.81 -7.06
N CYS A 111 13.86 0.85 -7.93
CA CYS A 111 13.73 1.09 -9.36
C CYS A 111 12.57 2.07 -9.68
N SER A 112 11.43 1.94 -9.00
CA SER A 112 10.26 2.82 -9.16
C SER A 112 10.46 4.21 -8.50
N TYR A 113 11.22 4.27 -7.40
CA TYR A 113 11.55 5.47 -6.63
C TYR A 113 12.37 6.44 -7.47
N TYR A 114 13.32 5.91 -8.24
CA TYR A 114 14.15 6.72 -9.12
C TYR A 114 13.29 7.47 -10.13
N VAL A 115 12.24 6.83 -10.65
CA VAL A 115 11.29 7.44 -11.60
C VAL A 115 10.37 8.48 -10.94
N GLU A 116 9.92 8.24 -9.71
CA GLU A 116 9.06 9.18 -8.95
C GLU A 116 9.82 10.43 -8.46
N ILE A 117 11.08 10.27 -8.04
CA ILE A 117 11.97 11.40 -7.71
C ILE A 117 12.17 12.29 -8.94
N LEU A 118 12.39 11.69 -10.12
CA LEU A 118 12.50 12.42 -11.39
C LEU A 118 11.18 13.12 -11.77
N ALA A 119 10.03 12.60 -11.32
CA ALA A 119 8.71 13.20 -11.50
C ALA A 119 8.32 14.22 -10.39
N GLY A 120 9.21 14.48 -9.42
CA GLY A 120 8.99 15.44 -8.34
C GLY A 120 7.99 15.00 -7.26
N LYS A 121 7.63 13.71 -7.19
CA LYS A 121 6.74 13.16 -6.17
C LYS A 121 7.55 12.53 -5.04
N SER A 122 7.32 13.00 -3.82
CA SER A 122 7.92 12.42 -2.62
C SER A 122 7.00 11.34 -2.06
N ILE A 123 7.24 10.08 -2.42
CA ILE A 123 6.73 8.94 -1.64
C ILE A 123 7.59 8.84 -0.37
N LYS A 124 7.02 8.37 0.74
CA LYS A 124 7.76 8.04 1.96
C LYS A 124 7.60 6.55 2.29
N VAL A 125 8.70 5.88 2.62
CA VAL A 125 8.73 4.44 2.90
C VAL A 125 9.19 4.22 4.32
N TYR A 126 8.44 3.40 5.05
CA TYR A 126 8.72 3.04 6.43
C TYR A 126 8.85 1.53 6.53
N ALA A 127 9.96 1.06 7.06
CA ALA A 127 10.18 -0.33 7.41
C ALA A 127 9.89 -0.52 8.89
N VAL A 128 9.00 -1.45 9.22
CA VAL A 128 8.73 -1.85 10.60
C VAL A 128 9.30 -3.26 10.78
N HIS A 129 10.25 -3.40 11.71
CA HIS A 129 10.79 -4.69 12.09
C HIS A 129 9.83 -5.33 13.10
N GLY A 130 9.31 -6.51 12.78
CA GLY A 130 8.68 -7.35 13.79
C GLY A 130 9.76 -7.85 14.75
N CYS A 131 9.51 -7.76 16.07
CA CYS A 131 10.37 -8.36 17.07
C CYS A 131 10.30 -9.89 17.03
#